data_AF-A0A202E9R6-F1
#
_entry.id   AF-A0A202E9R6-F1
#
_cell.length_a   1.000
_cell.length_b   1.000
_cell.length_c   1.000
_cell.angle_alpha   90.00
_cell.angle_beta   90.00
_cell.angle_gamma   90.00
#
_symmetry.space_group_name_H-M   'P 1'
#
loop_
_entity.id
_entity.type
_entity.pdbx_description
1 polymer ?
#
loop_
_entity_poly.entity_id
_entity_poly.type
_entity_poly.pdbx_seq_one_letter_code
_entity_poly.pdbx_strand_id
1 'polypeptide(L)'
;MSKSEQKLADVTGKFTQVLRDGRKLSDTNWTNGRIVLSNKRLVIASNDGKQTIPLSEILSIKGRYDVNQTVAKVSDYISINSGADVHLISMAEVNEFELQIQKALLDGEIVLLKHPAVKGGVVQDTDWSKARVKIDTGVANFAVENGSFVQIEVDDVGTVTSEERTVLSQERPVIEAEHTDDGSSVQTYISGGSQNCAVMKSVLDRGAEKNASQIDLSGKEEEVLMAIYSGVSPFEVPEFLDINTDEVEEIYERLIELDVLEEVRVRREVALKPRGRNIASEAMNSK
;
A
#
# COMPACT_ATOMS: atom_id res chain seq x y z
N MET A 1 -11.40 -31.09 6.35
CA MET A 1 -12.49 -30.99 7.36
C MET A 1 -12.75 -29.52 7.62
N SER A 2 -13.99 -29.05 7.52
CA SER A 2 -14.28 -27.65 7.88
C SER A 2 -14.12 -27.48 9.39
N LYS A 3 -13.35 -26.48 9.82
CA LYS A 3 -13.26 -26.14 11.26
C LYS A 3 -14.67 -25.82 11.77
N SER A 4 -14.97 -26.23 12.99
CA SER A 4 -16.19 -25.80 13.68
C SER A 4 -16.22 -24.27 13.78
N GLU A 5 -17.41 -23.68 13.71
CA GLU A 5 -17.53 -22.22 13.88
C GLU A 5 -17.13 -21.85 15.32
N GLN A 6 -16.25 -20.88 15.47
CA GLN A 6 -15.76 -20.37 16.75
C GLN A 6 -15.87 -18.86 16.78
N LYS A 7 -16.38 -18.32 17.89
CA LYS A 7 -16.45 -16.87 18.12
C LYS A 7 -15.05 -16.33 18.37
N LEU A 8 -14.68 -15.29 17.64
CA LEU A 8 -13.40 -14.59 17.75
C LEU A 8 -13.57 -13.28 18.53
N ALA A 9 -14.67 -12.56 18.31
CA ALA A 9 -14.95 -11.30 18.99
C ALA A 9 -16.46 -11.08 19.21
N ASP A 10 -16.78 -10.27 20.21
CA ASP A 10 -18.14 -9.96 20.62
C ASP A 10 -18.17 -8.59 21.31
N VAL A 11 -18.51 -7.56 20.55
CA VAL A 11 -18.33 -6.16 20.92
C VAL A 11 -19.58 -5.34 20.64
N THR A 12 -19.68 -4.18 21.26
CA THR A 12 -20.71 -3.18 20.95
C THR A 12 -20.07 -2.02 20.21
N GLY A 13 -20.76 -1.52 19.18
CA GLY A 13 -20.26 -0.43 18.36
C GLY A 13 -21.36 0.28 17.60
N LYS A 14 -20.93 1.14 16.69
CA LYS A 14 -21.79 1.82 15.73
C LYS A 14 -21.47 1.28 14.35
N PHE A 15 -22.47 1.20 13.50
CA PHE A 15 -22.28 0.86 12.10
C PHE A 15 -23.19 1.68 11.21
N THR A 16 -22.81 1.79 9.95
CA THR A 16 -23.68 2.33 8.91
C THR A 16 -23.35 1.64 7.59
N GLN A 17 -24.29 1.64 6.66
CA GLN A 17 -24.06 1.09 5.33
C GLN A 17 -24.01 2.27 4.34
N VAL A 18 -22.94 2.34 3.56
CA VAL A 18 -22.72 3.44 2.61
C VAL A 18 -23.01 3.03 1.18
N LEU A 19 -22.83 1.76 0.85
CA LEU A 19 -23.28 1.14 -0.40
C LEU A 19 -24.15 -0.07 -0.09
N ARG A 20 -25.30 -0.16 -0.78
CA ARG A 20 -26.16 -1.34 -0.78
C ARG A 20 -26.49 -1.75 -2.20
N ASP A 21 -26.24 -3.01 -2.56
CA ASP A 21 -26.46 -3.53 -3.92
C ASP A 21 -25.83 -2.64 -5.01
N GLY A 22 -24.63 -2.10 -4.74
CA GLY A 22 -23.89 -1.20 -5.63
C GLY A 22 -24.44 0.24 -5.68
N ARG A 23 -25.48 0.57 -4.91
CA ARG A 23 -26.08 1.91 -4.86
C ARG A 23 -25.61 2.67 -3.62
N LYS A 24 -25.13 3.90 -3.83
CA LYS A 24 -24.77 4.82 -2.73
C LYS A 24 -26.02 5.21 -1.94
N LEU A 25 -25.98 5.05 -0.63
CA LEU A 25 -27.06 5.46 0.27
C LEU A 25 -26.88 6.94 0.66
N SER A 26 -27.97 7.71 0.59
CA SER A 26 -27.96 9.16 0.85
C SER A 26 -28.12 9.53 2.32
N ASP A 27 -28.60 8.61 3.16
CA ASP A 27 -28.84 8.83 4.59
C ASP A 27 -28.04 7.79 5.39
N THR A 28 -26.81 8.15 5.77
CA THR A 28 -25.87 7.27 6.48
C THR A 28 -25.86 7.58 7.97
N ASN A 29 -27.01 7.41 8.61
CA ASN A 29 -27.08 7.51 10.07
C ASN A 29 -26.37 6.31 10.70
N TRP A 30 -25.63 6.57 11.77
CA TRP A 30 -24.94 5.54 12.53
C TRP A 30 -25.93 4.87 13.48
N THR A 31 -26.02 3.55 13.41
CA THR A 31 -26.85 2.73 14.27
C THR A 31 -26.00 2.04 15.33
N ASN A 32 -26.43 2.08 16.59
CA ASN A 32 -25.79 1.30 17.65
C ASN A 32 -26.17 -0.17 17.51
N GLY A 33 -25.21 -1.07 17.72
CA GLY A 33 -25.46 -2.50 17.64
C GLY A 33 -24.38 -3.34 18.30
N ARG A 34 -24.65 -4.64 18.32
CA ARG A 34 -23.71 -5.68 18.72
C ARG A 34 -23.07 -6.28 17.47
N ILE A 35 -21.76 -6.45 17.50
CA ILE A 35 -20.94 -6.94 16.40
C ILE A 35 -20.24 -8.20 16.87
N VAL A 36 -20.46 -9.30 16.17
CA VAL A 36 -19.91 -10.61 16.52
C VAL A 36 -19.11 -11.13 15.34
N LEU A 37 -17.81 -11.37 15.56
CA LEU A 37 -16.92 -11.99 14.59
C LEU A 37 -16.76 -13.46 14.95
N SER A 38 -16.94 -14.35 13.98
CA SER A 38 -16.51 -15.74 14.05
C SER A 38 -15.48 -16.02 12.97
N ASN A 39 -14.85 -17.19 13.02
CA ASN A 39 -13.99 -17.69 11.94
C ASN A 39 -14.75 -18.03 10.63
N LYS A 40 -16.03 -17.64 10.50
CA LYS A 40 -16.85 -17.86 9.30
C LYS A 40 -17.65 -16.64 8.86
N ARG A 41 -18.01 -15.74 9.76
CA ARG A 41 -18.87 -14.59 9.45
C ARG A 41 -18.72 -13.45 10.44
N LEU A 42 -19.04 -12.27 9.96
CA LEU A 42 -19.33 -11.10 10.75
C LEU A 42 -20.85 -10.94 10.88
N VAL A 43 -21.34 -10.75 12.10
CA VAL A 43 -22.76 -10.55 12.39
C VAL A 43 -22.93 -9.19 13.03
N ILE A 44 -23.81 -8.37 12.47
CA ILE A 44 -24.20 -7.07 13.01
C ILE A 44 -25.66 -7.16 13.44
N ALA A 45 -25.94 -6.90 14.71
CA ALA A 45 -27.29 -6.94 15.27
C ALA A 45 -27.65 -5.60 15.88
N SER A 46 -28.75 -5.00 15.43
CA SER A 46 -29.33 -3.78 15.99
C SER A 46 -30.83 -3.96 16.24
N ASN A 47 -31.47 -2.90 16.72
CA ASN A 47 -32.93 -2.85 16.83
C ASN A 47 -33.64 -2.94 15.48
N ASP A 48 -32.95 -2.59 14.39
CA ASP A 48 -33.50 -2.59 13.02
C ASP A 48 -33.35 -3.96 12.34
N GLY A 49 -32.65 -4.91 12.96
CA GLY A 49 -32.52 -6.27 12.48
C GLY A 49 -31.12 -6.85 12.63
N LYS A 50 -30.90 -7.97 11.94
CA LYS A 50 -29.63 -8.71 11.95
C LYS A 50 -29.10 -8.83 10.53
N GLN A 51 -27.87 -8.37 10.33
CA GLN A 51 -27.10 -8.58 9.11
C GLN A 51 -26.01 -9.61 9.37
N THR A 52 -25.69 -10.41 8.35
CA THR A 52 -24.66 -11.45 8.43
C THR A 52 -23.86 -11.42 7.14
N ILE A 53 -22.56 -11.19 7.27
CA ILE A 53 -21.60 -11.10 6.17
C ILE A 53 -20.66 -12.32 6.31
N PRO A 54 -20.74 -13.31 5.42
CA PRO A 54 -19.76 -14.39 5.37
C PRO A 54 -18.35 -13.84 5.21
N LEU A 55 -17.37 -14.36 5.97
CA LEU A 55 -15.98 -13.91 5.82
C LEU A 55 -15.47 -14.19 4.41
N SER A 56 -15.92 -15.26 3.75
CA SER A 56 -15.58 -15.59 2.36
C SER A 56 -16.04 -14.57 1.31
N GLU A 57 -16.92 -13.64 1.69
CA GLU A 57 -17.40 -12.57 0.79
C GLU A 57 -16.66 -11.23 1.03
N ILE A 58 -15.86 -11.12 2.09
CA ILE A 58 -15.10 -9.89 2.37
C ILE A 58 -13.95 -9.77 1.38
N LEU A 59 -13.95 -8.69 0.59
CA LEU A 59 -12.95 -8.40 -0.43
C LEU A 59 -11.86 -7.46 0.08
N SER A 60 -12.21 -6.47 0.91
CA SER A 60 -11.23 -5.56 1.52
C SER A 60 -11.70 -5.01 2.86
N ILE A 61 -10.72 -4.69 3.71
CA ILE A 61 -10.92 -4.00 4.99
C ILE A 61 -9.98 -2.80 5.00
N LYS A 62 -10.55 -1.59 5.04
CA LYS A 62 -9.78 -0.35 5.08
C LYS A 62 -10.04 0.41 6.38
N GLY A 63 -8.98 0.73 7.10
CA GLY A 63 -9.04 1.75 8.15
C GLY A 63 -9.31 3.14 7.58
N ARG A 64 -9.65 4.09 8.45
CA ARG A 64 -9.76 5.50 8.08
C ARG A 64 -8.36 6.12 7.92
N TYR A 65 -7.95 6.42 6.70
CA TYR A 65 -6.71 7.19 6.41
C TYR A 65 -6.93 8.39 5.48
N ASP A 66 -8.17 8.77 5.22
CA ASP A 66 -8.49 9.88 4.32
C ASP A 66 -8.58 11.23 5.05
N VAL A 67 -7.68 12.15 4.69
CA VAL A 67 -7.64 13.55 5.16
C VAL A 67 -8.74 14.39 4.48
N ASN A 68 -9.35 13.90 3.39
CA ASN A 68 -10.33 14.64 2.60
C ASN A 68 -11.57 13.81 2.24
N GLN A 69 -12.55 13.74 3.15
CA GLN A 69 -13.99 13.96 2.85
C GLN A 69 -14.94 13.64 4.02
N THR A 70 -15.75 14.65 4.36
CA THR A 70 -17.21 14.77 4.61
C THR A 70 -18.07 13.62 5.19
N VAL A 71 -17.58 12.40 5.41
CA VAL A 71 -18.37 11.29 6.00
C VAL A 71 -18.15 11.22 7.51
N ALA A 72 -19.00 11.98 8.19
CA ALA A 72 -19.57 11.68 9.52
C ALA A 72 -18.77 11.97 10.81
N LYS A 73 -19.57 12.26 11.84
CA LYS A 73 -19.23 12.74 13.20
C LYS A 73 -18.46 11.74 14.09
N VAL A 74 -17.86 10.69 13.53
CA VAL A 74 -17.21 9.60 14.28
C VAL A 74 -15.75 9.49 13.81
N SER A 75 -14.81 9.61 14.75
CA SER A 75 -13.38 9.76 14.45
C SER A 75 -12.73 8.49 13.92
N ASP A 76 -13.13 7.31 14.42
CA ASP A 76 -12.43 6.05 14.16
C ASP A 76 -13.39 4.97 13.67
N TYR A 77 -13.17 4.48 12.46
CA TYR A 77 -13.95 3.40 11.85
C TYR A 77 -13.12 2.59 10.85
N ILE A 78 -13.60 1.39 10.56
CA ILE A 78 -13.14 0.55 9.45
C ILE A 78 -14.25 0.40 8.42
N SER A 79 -13.88 0.31 7.15
CA SER A 79 -14.74 -0.01 6.03
C SER A 79 -14.56 -1.47 5.66
N ILE A 80 -15.66 -2.21 5.57
CA ILE A 80 -15.69 -3.60 5.13
C ILE A 80 -16.45 -3.66 3.82
N ASN A 81 -15.75 -4.06 2.77
CA ASN A 81 -16.30 -4.23 1.43
C ASN A 81 -16.56 -5.72 1.16
N SER A 82 -17.81 -6.06 0.83
CA SER A 82 -18.22 -7.40 0.41
C SER A 82 -18.79 -7.43 -1.02
N GLY A 83 -18.21 -6.62 -1.91
CA GLY A 83 -18.61 -6.46 -3.30
C GLY A 83 -19.66 -5.37 -3.49
N ALA A 84 -20.93 -5.76 -3.51
CA ALA A 84 -22.02 -4.82 -3.73
C ALA A 84 -22.36 -3.97 -2.49
N ASP A 85 -21.90 -4.40 -1.32
CA ASP A 85 -22.17 -3.76 -0.05
C ASP A 85 -20.88 -3.24 0.60
N VAL A 86 -20.97 -2.04 1.19
CA VAL A 86 -19.89 -1.46 2.01
C VAL A 86 -20.46 -1.00 3.33
N HIS A 87 -19.91 -1.57 4.41
CA HIS A 87 -20.29 -1.26 5.79
C HIS A 87 -19.17 -0.51 6.49
N LEU A 88 -19.50 0.58 7.16
CA LEU A 88 -18.58 1.26 8.07
C LEU A 88 -18.89 0.82 9.49
N ILE A 89 -17.85 0.50 10.26
CA ILE A 89 -17.95 0.01 11.62
C ILE A 89 -17.03 0.81 12.52
N SER A 90 -17.56 1.34 13.61
CA SER A 90 -16.83 2.08 14.63
C SER A 90 -17.04 1.46 16.00
N MET A 91 -15.96 1.29 16.75
CA MET A 91 -15.98 0.75 18.11
C MET A 91 -14.72 1.18 18.86
N ALA A 92 -14.68 0.94 20.18
CA ALA A 92 -13.42 1.00 20.91
C ALA A 92 -12.44 -0.04 20.33
N GLU A 93 -11.17 0.33 20.21
CA GLU A 93 -10.10 -0.56 19.70
C GLU A 93 -10.39 -1.11 18.29
N VAL A 94 -10.97 -0.29 17.40
CA VAL A 94 -11.35 -0.70 16.03
C VAL A 94 -10.18 -1.29 15.23
N ASN A 95 -8.95 -0.84 15.46
CA ASN A 95 -7.74 -1.37 14.80
C ASN A 95 -7.41 -2.80 15.27
N GLU A 96 -7.69 -3.14 16.54
CA GLU A 96 -7.53 -4.51 17.03
C GLU A 96 -8.59 -5.43 16.41
N PHE A 97 -9.81 -4.92 16.26
CA PHE A 97 -10.88 -5.65 15.60
C PHE A 97 -10.60 -5.87 14.10
N GLU A 98 -10.05 -4.87 13.41
CA GLU A 98 -9.54 -5.01 12.04
C GLU A 98 -8.49 -6.12 11.93
N LEU A 99 -7.49 -6.10 12.82
CA LEU A 99 -6.45 -7.14 12.86
C LEU A 99 -7.05 -8.54 13.08
N GLN A 100 -8.08 -8.67 13.91
CA GLN A 100 -8.78 -9.94 14.12
C GLN A 100 -9.50 -10.43 12.84
N ILE A 101 -10.08 -9.55 12.05
CA ILE A 101 -10.68 -9.91 10.75
C ILE A 101 -9.60 -10.35 9.77
N GLN A 102 -8.50 -9.59 9.66
CA GLN A 102 -7.38 -9.89 8.78
C GLN A 102 -6.78 -11.27 9.11
N LYS A 103 -6.54 -11.54 10.41
CA LYS A 103 -6.10 -12.86 10.91
C LYS A 103 -7.10 -13.96 10.56
N ALA A 104 -8.40 -13.72 10.76
CA ALA A 104 -9.42 -14.72 10.44
C ALA A 104 -9.48 -15.08 8.94
N LEU A 105 -9.08 -14.17 8.06
CA LEU A 105 -9.06 -14.35 6.61
C LEU A 105 -7.75 -14.92 6.08
N LEU A 106 -6.61 -14.55 6.67
CA LEU A 106 -5.29 -14.82 6.11
C LEU A 106 -4.44 -15.80 6.93
N ASP A 107 -4.65 -15.95 8.24
CA ASP A 107 -3.76 -16.78 9.06
C ASP A 107 -3.85 -18.26 8.67
N GLY A 108 -2.69 -18.80 8.28
CA GLY A 108 -2.55 -20.18 7.88
C GLY A 108 -2.93 -20.47 6.43
N GLU A 109 -3.41 -19.46 5.68
CA GLU A 109 -3.61 -19.56 4.24
C GLU A 109 -2.28 -19.85 3.53
N ILE A 110 -2.37 -20.59 2.43
CA ILE A 110 -1.21 -20.89 1.59
C ILE A 110 -1.27 -20.01 0.34
N VAL A 111 -0.23 -19.21 0.16
CA VAL A 111 -0.01 -18.36 -1.02
C VAL A 111 1.22 -18.83 -1.77
N LEU A 112 1.39 -18.35 -2.99
CA LEU A 112 2.65 -18.41 -3.72
C LEU A 112 3.37 -17.09 -3.55
N LEU A 113 4.64 -17.18 -3.22
CA LEU A 113 5.52 -16.05 -2.94
C LEU A 113 6.71 -16.12 -3.88
N LYS A 114 7.07 -14.99 -4.49
CA LYS A 114 8.35 -14.79 -5.17
C LYS A 114 9.02 -13.57 -4.54
N HIS A 115 10.07 -13.83 -3.76
CA HIS A 115 10.75 -12.80 -2.95
C HIS A 115 12.26 -13.06 -2.85
N PRO A 116 13.11 -12.03 -3.07
CA PRO A 116 12.75 -10.81 -3.80
C PRO A 116 12.49 -11.17 -5.28
N ALA A 117 11.49 -10.55 -5.90
CA ALA A 117 11.28 -10.59 -7.34
C ALA A 117 12.12 -9.53 -8.06
N VAL A 118 12.30 -8.36 -7.42
CA VAL A 118 13.18 -7.26 -7.84
C VAL A 118 13.95 -6.77 -6.61
N LYS A 119 15.21 -6.37 -6.78
CA LYS A 119 16.02 -5.71 -5.74
C LYS A 119 16.81 -4.56 -6.38
N GLY A 120 16.61 -3.34 -5.88
CA GLY A 120 17.24 -2.13 -6.44
C GLY A 120 17.02 -1.98 -7.95
N GLY A 121 15.79 -2.19 -8.41
CA GLY A 121 15.42 -2.12 -9.84
C GLY A 121 15.86 -3.33 -10.70
N VAL A 122 16.61 -4.30 -10.15
CA VAL A 122 17.08 -5.48 -10.89
C VAL A 122 16.19 -6.69 -10.61
N VAL A 123 15.61 -7.26 -11.67
CA VAL A 123 14.83 -8.50 -11.60
C VAL A 123 15.72 -9.66 -11.13
N GLN A 124 15.22 -10.41 -10.16
CA GLN A 124 15.93 -11.52 -9.53
C GLN A 124 15.51 -12.87 -10.14
N ASP A 125 16.47 -13.79 -10.19
CA ASP A 125 16.24 -15.19 -10.62
C ASP A 125 15.68 -16.03 -9.45
N THR A 126 14.48 -15.62 -9.00
CA THR A 126 13.78 -16.26 -7.87
C THR A 126 12.53 -16.97 -8.38
N ASP A 127 12.34 -18.22 -7.96
CA ASP A 127 11.16 -19.02 -8.27
C ASP A 127 9.99 -18.76 -7.32
N TRP A 128 8.79 -19.07 -7.79
CA TRP A 128 7.59 -19.10 -6.95
C TRP A 128 7.67 -20.27 -5.96
N SER A 129 7.50 -19.97 -4.67
CA SER A 129 7.46 -20.96 -3.60
C SER A 129 6.17 -20.83 -2.80
N LYS A 130 5.64 -21.94 -2.28
CA LYS A 130 4.50 -21.85 -1.35
C LYS A 130 4.95 -21.22 -0.05
N ALA A 131 4.12 -20.35 0.50
CA ALA A 131 4.31 -19.77 1.82
C ALA A 131 3.03 -19.83 2.63
N ARG A 132 3.17 -20.11 3.92
CA ARG A 132 2.09 -19.99 4.90
C ARG A 132 2.07 -18.59 5.46
N VAL A 133 0.92 -17.93 5.37
CA VAL A 133 0.71 -16.56 5.84
C VAL A 133 0.48 -16.53 7.36
N LYS A 134 1.02 -15.50 8.02
CA LYS A 134 0.65 -15.11 9.38
C LYS A 134 0.66 -13.57 9.48
N ILE A 135 -0.46 -13.00 9.89
CA ILE A 135 -0.59 -11.56 10.09
C ILE A 135 -0.36 -11.23 11.56
N ASP A 136 0.57 -10.34 11.85
CA ASP A 136 0.79 -9.77 13.17
C ASP A 136 0.60 -8.24 13.12
N THR A 137 0.65 -7.56 14.26
CA THR A 137 0.47 -6.11 14.30
C THR A 137 1.54 -5.41 13.47
N GLY A 138 1.15 -4.84 12.34
CA GLY A 138 2.04 -4.07 11.46
C GLY A 138 2.98 -4.92 10.60
N VAL A 139 2.83 -6.25 10.56
CA VAL A 139 3.74 -7.12 9.78
C VAL A 139 2.97 -8.27 9.13
N ALA A 140 3.21 -8.48 7.83
CA ALA A 140 2.79 -9.68 7.12
C ALA A 140 3.96 -10.68 7.05
N ASN A 141 3.78 -11.85 7.64
CA ASN A 141 4.82 -12.88 7.72
C ASN A 141 4.51 -14.05 6.80
N PHE A 142 5.55 -14.57 6.16
CA PHE A 142 5.47 -15.67 5.21
C PHE A 142 6.50 -16.75 5.56
N ALA A 143 6.03 -17.89 6.04
CA ALA A 143 6.87 -19.07 6.25
C ALA A 143 6.94 -19.86 4.94
N VAL A 144 8.08 -19.80 4.26
CA VAL A 144 8.27 -20.36 2.90
C VAL A 144 8.61 -21.84 2.99
N GLU A 145 8.14 -22.63 2.02
CA GLU A 145 8.32 -24.09 2.01
C GLU A 145 9.79 -24.55 1.93
N ASN A 146 10.69 -23.69 1.45
CA ASN A 146 12.14 -23.92 1.43
C ASN A 146 12.82 -23.68 2.79
N GLY A 147 12.07 -23.30 3.82
CA GLY A 147 12.56 -23.04 5.17
C GLY A 147 12.95 -21.58 5.43
N SER A 148 12.91 -20.70 4.42
CA SER A 148 13.12 -19.27 4.63
C SER A 148 11.89 -18.62 5.27
N PHE A 149 12.12 -17.44 5.84
CA PHE A 149 11.09 -16.62 6.43
C PHE A 149 11.18 -15.22 5.83
N VAL A 150 10.07 -14.74 5.27
CA VAL A 150 9.97 -13.42 4.66
C VAL A 150 9.01 -12.59 5.49
N GLN A 151 9.41 -11.37 5.82
CA GLN A 151 8.59 -10.41 6.53
C GLN A 151 8.41 -9.17 5.66
N ILE A 152 7.18 -8.67 5.62
CA ILE A 152 6.89 -7.36 5.04
C ILE A 152 6.35 -6.51 6.19
N GLU A 153 7.16 -5.57 6.66
CA GLU A 153 6.70 -4.56 7.60
C GLU A 153 5.75 -3.63 6.85
N VAL A 154 4.51 -3.50 7.33
CA VAL A 154 3.48 -2.71 6.66
C VAL A 154 3.92 -1.25 6.57
N ASP A 155 4.59 -0.73 7.60
CA ASP A 155 5.06 0.66 7.60
C ASP A 155 6.19 0.91 6.57
N ASP A 156 6.87 -0.14 6.08
CA ASP A 156 7.94 -0.02 5.07
C ASP A 156 7.44 -0.25 3.63
N VAL A 157 6.12 -0.39 3.44
CA VAL A 157 5.51 -0.58 2.11
C VAL A 157 5.32 0.76 1.42
N GLY A 158 5.93 0.94 0.26
CA GLY A 158 5.77 2.15 -0.57
C GLY A 158 4.56 2.05 -1.50
N THR A 159 4.52 1.02 -2.33
CA THR A 159 3.47 0.83 -3.34
C THR A 159 2.97 -0.61 -3.36
N VAL A 160 1.65 -0.78 -3.58
CA VAL A 160 1.05 -2.10 -3.81
C VAL A 160 0.15 -2.10 -5.04
N THR A 161 0.54 -2.86 -6.06
CA THR A 161 -0.23 -3.02 -7.30
C THR A 161 -0.88 -4.41 -7.36
N SER A 162 -1.84 -4.58 -8.26
CA SER A 162 -2.44 -5.89 -8.54
C SER A 162 -2.68 -6.05 -10.03
N GLU A 163 -2.36 -7.22 -10.54
CA GLU A 163 -2.56 -7.58 -11.95
C GLU A 163 -2.71 -9.09 -12.12
N GLU A 164 -3.10 -9.52 -13.31
CA GLU A 164 -3.14 -10.94 -13.69
C GLU A 164 -1.81 -11.32 -14.35
N ARG A 165 -1.20 -12.43 -13.90
CA ARG A 165 0.03 -12.98 -14.49
C ARG A 165 -0.05 -14.48 -14.62
N THR A 166 0.70 -15.01 -15.58
CA THR A 166 0.97 -16.45 -15.65
C THR A 166 1.89 -16.87 -14.49
N VAL A 167 1.34 -17.59 -13.52
CA VAL A 167 2.07 -18.18 -12.37
C VAL A 167 1.91 -19.69 -12.41
N LEU A 168 3.02 -20.42 -12.53
CA LEU A 168 3.03 -21.89 -12.67
C LEU A 168 2.09 -22.38 -13.78
N SER A 169 2.20 -21.75 -14.96
CA SER A 169 1.42 -22.06 -16.17
C SER A 169 -0.10 -21.83 -16.05
N GLN A 170 -0.54 -21.02 -15.11
CA GLN A 170 -1.94 -20.61 -14.94
C GLN A 170 -2.03 -19.10 -14.79
N GLU A 171 -3.03 -18.48 -15.42
CA GLU A 171 -3.37 -17.09 -15.13
C GLU A 171 -3.89 -16.98 -13.70
N ARG A 172 -3.28 -16.10 -12.90
CA ARG A 172 -3.60 -15.89 -11.50
C ARG A 172 -3.48 -14.42 -11.14
N PRO A 173 -4.27 -13.96 -10.15
CA PRO A 173 -4.06 -12.66 -9.55
C PRO A 173 -2.73 -12.65 -8.81
N VAL A 174 -1.96 -11.60 -9.05
CA VAL A 174 -0.71 -11.29 -8.37
C VAL A 174 -0.84 -9.91 -7.76
N ILE A 175 -0.41 -9.78 -6.51
CA ILE A 175 -0.11 -8.48 -5.92
C ILE A 175 1.41 -8.30 -5.91
N GLU A 176 1.84 -7.08 -6.22
CA GLU A 176 3.24 -6.68 -6.12
C GLU A 176 3.34 -5.69 -4.99
N ALA A 177 4.14 -6.00 -3.98
CA ALA A 177 4.41 -5.11 -2.87
C ALA A 177 5.86 -4.64 -2.99
N GLU A 178 6.03 -3.33 -3.18
CA GLU A 178 7.32 -2.66 -3.05
C GLU A 178 7.51 -2.25 -1.59
N HIS A 179 8.62 -2.68 -1.00
CA HIS A 179 8.95 -2.39 0.39
C HIS A 179 10.45 -2.36 0.60
N THR A 180 10.86 -1.79 1.73
CA THR A 180 12.26 -1.89 2.17
C THR A 180 12.51 -3.25 2.83
N ASP A 181 13.65 -3.86 2.50
CA ASP A 181 14.16 -5.07 3.13
C ASP A 181 15.69 -4.95 3.27
N ASP A 182 16.18 -5.06 4.51
CA ASP A 182 17.59 -4.88 4.86
C ASP A 182 18.21 -3.59 4.26
N GLY A 183 17.44 -2.48 4.34
CA GLY A 183 17.82 -1.17 3.82
C GLY A 183 17.84 -1.03 2.29
N SER A 184 17.33 -2.02 1.55
CA SER A 184 17.21 -2.00 0.10
C SER A 184 15.75 -2.00 -0.33
N SER A 185 15.39 -1.23 -1.38
CA SER A 185 14.08 -1.41 -2.03
C SER A 185 14.02 -2.77 -2.73
N VAL A 186 12.98 -3.54 -2.41
CA VAL A 186 12.67 -4.84 -3.01
C VAL A 186 11.22 -4.90 -3.44
N GLN A 187 10.92 -5.75 -4.42
CA GLN A 187 9.54 -6.10 -4.77
C GLN A 187 9.27 -7.55 -4.44
N THR A 188 8.16 -7.79 -3.76
CA THR A 188 7.66 -9.12 -3.40
C THR A 188 6.37 -9.39 -4.15
N TYR A 189 6.32 -10.50 -4.89
CA TYR A 189 5.11 -10.90 -5.61
C TYR A 189 4.39 -11.99 -4.82
N ILE A 190 3.08 -11.79 -4.61
CA ILE A 190 2.23 -12.72 -3.86
C ILE A 190 1.05 -13.11 -4.75
N SER A 191 0.77 -14.40 -4.87
CA SER A 191 -0.37 -14.94 -5.62
C SER A 191 -1.15 -15.95 -4.77
N GLY A 192 -2.46 -16.00 -4.94
CA GLY A 192 -3.34 -16.87 -4.17
C GLY A 192 -4.75 -16.88 -4.74
N GLY A 193 -5.74 -17.28 -3.92
CA GLY A 193 -7.14 -17.05 -4.27
C GLY A 193 -7.44 -15.55 -4.36
N SER A 194 -8.40 -15.15 -5.19
CA SER A 194 -8.73 -13.73 -5.40
C SER A 194 -9.02 -12.98 -4.10
N GLN A 195 -9.70 -13.64 -3.14
CA GLN A 195 -9.91 -13.08 -1.81
C GLN A 195 -8.61 -12.87 -1.04
N ASN A 196 -7.72 -13.86 -1.03
CA ASN A 196 -6.44 -13.77 -0.32
C ASN A 196 -5.61 -12.61 -0.88
N CYS A 197 -5.54 -12.46 -2.20
CA CYS A 197 -4.86 -11.34 -2.85
C CYS A 197 -5.50 -10.00 -2.48
N ALA A 198 -6.84 -9.89 -2.53
CA ALA A 198 -7.54 -8.65 -2.23
C ALA A 198 -7.39 -8.22 -0.76
N VAL A 199 -7.50 -9.16 0.19
CA VAL A 199 -7.35 -8.87 1.61
C VAL A 199 -5.88 -8.60 1.95
N MET A 200 -4.92 -9.34 1.38
CA MET A 200 -3.49 -9.06 1.56
C MET A 200 -3.11 -7.69 1.00
N LYS A 201 -3.62 -7.31 -0.18
CA LYS A 201 -3.47 -5.96 -0.72
C LYS A 201 -3.99 -4.92 0.28
N SER A 202 -5.17 -5.16 0.86
CA SER A 202 -5.76 -4.27 1.88
C SER A 202 -4.87 -4.09 3.11
N VAL A 203 -4.16 -5.14 3.55
CA VAL A 203 -3.21 -5.08 4.66
C VAL A 203 -2.00 -4.21 4.31
N LEU A 204 -1.42 -4.43 3.12
CA LEU A 204 -0.20 -3.76 2.69
C LEU A 204 -0.45 -2.32 2.20
N ASP A 205 -1.61 -2.06 1.59
CA ASP A 205 -2.07 -0.72 1.19
C ASP A 205 -2.08 0.25 2.36
N ARG A 206 -2.31 -0.23 3.60
CA ARG A 206 -2.29 0.61 4.79
C ARG A 206 -0.93 1.29 4.99
N GLY A 207 0.15 0.57 4.66
CA GLY A 207 1.51 1.09 4.65
C GLY A 207 1.69 2.18 3.62
N ALA A 208 1.38 1.84 2.36
CA ALA A 208 1.46 2.76 1.23
C ALA A 208 0.63 4.03 1.45
N GLU A 209 -0.61 3.91 1.92
CA GLU A 209 -1.50 5.03 2.23
C GLU A 209 -0.97 5.87 3.41
N LYS A 210 -0.39 5.25 4.44
CA LYS A 210 0.25 5.96 5.57
C LYS A 210 1.52 6.69 5.11
N ASN A 211 2.38 6.06 4.32
CA ASN A 211 3.58 6.67 3.79
C ASN A 211 3.24 7.84 2.86
N ALA A 212 2.26 7.66 1.95
CA ALA A 212 1.76 8.73 1.11
C ALA A 212 1.11 9.89 1.91
N SER A 213 0.42 9.61 3.01
CA SER A 213 -0.25 10.63 3.83
C SER A 213 0.66 11.29 4.88
N GLN A 214 1.83 10.73 5.17
CA GLN A 214 2.84 11.34 6.04
C GLN A 214 3.75 12.33 5.30
N ILE A 215 3.78 12.26 3.98
CA ILE A 215 4.56 13.17 3.15
C ILE A 215 3.73 14.43 2.90
N ASP A 216 3.85 15.40 3.81
CA ASP A 216 3.30 16.75 3.63
C ASP A 216 4.21 17.53 2.68
N LEU A 217 3.89 17.44 1.40
CA LEU A 217 4.57 18.20 0.36
C LEU A 217 4.05 19.63 0.34
N SER A 218 4.96 20.58 0.31
CA SER A 218 4.62 21.95 -0.04
C SER A 218 4.12 22.01 -1.49
N GLY A 219 3.32 23.02 -1.82
CA GLY A 219 2.81 23.17 -3.19
C GLY A 219 3.91 23.22 -4.26
N LYS A 220 5.11 23.72 -3.92
CA LYS A 220 6.26 23.70 -4.83
C LYS A 220 6.82 22.30 -5.07
N GLU A 221 6.85 21.46 -4.03
CA GLU A 221 7.30 20.08 -4.15
C GLU A 221 6.32 19.25 -5.00
N GLU A 222 5.01 19.48 -4.84
CA GLU A 222 3.98 18.88 -5.71
C GLU A 222 4.14 19.32 -7.17
N GLU A 223 4.37 20.61 -7.43
CA GLU A 223 4.60 21.14 -8.78
C GLU A 223 5.84 20.53 -9.44
N VAL A 224 6.93 20.38 -8.70
CA VAL A 224 8.16 19.72 -9.15
C VAL A 224 7.92 18.25 -9.51
N LEU A 225 7.21 17.50 -8.66
CA LEU A 225 6.84 16.11 -8.94
C LEU A 225 5.96 16.00 -10.18
N MET A 226 4.97 16.89 -10.32
CA MET A 226 4.07 16.90 -11.48
C MET A 226 4.81 17.23 -12.78
N ALA A 227 5.80 18.12 -12.75
CA ALA A 227 6.64 18.41 -13.91
C ALA A 227 7.38 17.14 -14.37
N ILE A 228 8.05 16.45 -13.44
CA ILE A 228 8.76 15.19 -13.74
C ILE A 228 7.77 14.13 -14.27
N TYR A 229 6.63 13.96 -13.60
CA TYR A 229 5.60 13.00 -14.00
C TYR A 229 5.06 13.26 -15.42
N SER A 230 4.93 14.52 -15.82
CA SER A 230 4.50 14.91 -17.16
C SER A 230 5.56 14.70 -18.25
N GLY A 231 6.76 14.22 -17.88
CA GLY A 231 7.86 13.92 -18.77
C GLY A 231 8.84 15.07 -18.98
N VAL A 232 8.75 16.16 -18.19
CA VAL A 232 9.76 17.22 -18.19
C VAL A 232 11.07 16.65 -17.66
N SER A 233 12.16 16.88 -18.39
CA SER A 233 13.50 16.46 -17.95
C SER A 233 13.84 17.12 -16.62
N PRO A 234 14.41 16.41 -15.62
CA PRO A 234 14.79 17.01 -14.33
C PRO A 234 15.69 18.25 -14.46
N PHE A 235 16.49 18.34 -15.55
CA PHE A 235 17.35 19.49 -15.84
C PHE A 235 16.58 20.72 -16.36
N GLU A 236 15.39 20.50 -16.92
CA GLU A 236 14.53 21.55 -17.49
C GLU A 236 13.48 22.02 -16.48
N VAL A 237 13.28 21.30 -15.37
CA VAL A 237 12.31 21.65 -14.31
C VAL A 237 12.51 23.06 -13.75
N PRO A 238 13.74 23.55 -13.47
CA PRO A 238 13.93 24.93 -13.02
C PRO A 238 13.37 25.96 -14.01
N GLU A 239 13.63 25.78 -15.31
CA GLU A 239 13.13 26.67 -16.36
C GLU A 239 11.62 26.50 -16.57
N PHE A 240 11.11 25.27 -16.49
CA PHE A 240 9.69 24.95 -16.70
C PHE A 240 8.78 25.56 -15.62
N LEU A 241 9.24 25.57 -14.37
CA LEU A 241 8.50 26.09 -13.22
C LEU A 241 8.89 27.53 -12.85
N ASP A 242 9.82 28.15 -13.58
CA ASP A 242 10.37 29.49 -13.29
C ASP A 242 10.91 29.62 -11.84
N ILE A 243 11.67 28.62 -11.41
CA ILE A 243 12.26 28.51 -10.08
C ILE A 243 13.78 28.33 -10.18
N ASN A 244 14.50 28.76 -9.14
CA ASN A 244 15.97 28.72 -9.15
C ASN A 244 16.50 27.28 -9.10
N THR A 245 17.59 27.00 -9.82
CA THR A 245 18.20 25.66 -9.85
C THR A 245 18.55 25.16 -8.44
N ASP A 246 19.19 25.98 -7.61
CA ASP A 246 19.54 25.59 -6.23
C ASP A 246 18.30 25.20 -5.40
N GLU A 247 17.17 25.88 -5.60
CA GLU A 247 15.91 25.60 -4.91
C GLU A 247 15.28 24.28 -5.40
N VAL A 248 15.40 23.95 -6.68
CA VAL A 248 14.96 22.66 -7.23
C VAL A 248 15.83 21.52 -6.73
N GLU A 249 17.15 21.73 -6.66
CA GLU A 249 18.07 20.71 -6.15
C GLU A 249 17.80 20.43 -4.66
N GLU A 250 17.51 21.45 -3.83
CA GLU A 250 17.06 21.26 -2.43
C GLU A 250 15.74 20.47 -2.36
N ILE A 251 14.79 20.75 -3.26
CA ILE A 251 13.55 19.98 -3.37
C ILE A 251 13.82 18.53 -3.79
N TYR A 252 14.72 18.28 -4.73
CA TYR A 252 15.11 16.92 -5.12
C TYR A 252 15.75 16.16 -3.96
N GLU A 253 16.69 16.77 -3.25
CA GLU A 253 17.31 16.17 -2.06
C GLU A 253 16.23 15.80 -1.03
N ARG A 254 15.30 16.72 -0.74
CA ARG A 254 14.20 16.46 0.19
C ARG A 254 13.25 15.36 -0.28
N LEU A 255 12.88 15.35 -1.57
CA LEU A 255 12.00 14.32 -2.13
C LEU A 255 12.68 12.94 -2.19
N ILE A 256 14.00 12.88 -2.34
CA ILE A 256 14.79 11.65 -2.21
C ILE A 256 14.83 11.18 -0.75
N GLU A 257 15.02 12.10 0.22
CA GLU A 257 14.97 11.78 1.65
C GLU A 257 13.60 11.25 2.09
N LEU A 258 12.52 11.72 1.45
CA LEU A 258 11.15 11.25 1.68
C LEU A 258 10.80 9.97 0.88
N ASP A 259 11.76 9.37 0.19
CA ASP A 259 11.59 8.18 -0.66
C ASP A 259 10.53 8.36 -1.77
N VAL A 260 10.35 9.60 -2.24
CA VAL A 260 9.43 9.96 -3.35
C VAL A 260 10.16 9.95 -4.70
N LEU A 261 11.46 10.23 -4.71
CA LEU A 261 12.32 10.20 -5.89
C LEU A 261 13.54 9.30 -5.65
N GLU A 262 14.02 8.62 -6.70
CA GLU A 262 15.23 7.81 -6.65
C GLU A 262 16.40 8.55 -7.35
N GLU A 263 17.57 8.62 -6.70
CA GLU A 263 18.78 9.18 -7.32
C GLU A 263 19.34 8.22 -8.39
N VAL A 264 19.13 8.54 -9.66
CA VAL A 264 19.67 7.73 -10.78
C VAL A 264 21.13 8.09 -11.09
N ARG A 265 21.49 9.38 -11.03
CA ARG A 265 22.86 9.89 -11.28
C ARG A 265 23.01 11.36 -10.88
N VAL A 266 24.19 11.73 -10.40
CA VAL A 266 24.57 13.14 -10.15
C VAL A 266 25.33 13.72 -11.34
N ARG A 267 24.93 14.90 -11.81
CA ARG A 267 25.68 15.71 -12.81
C ARG A 267 26.16 17.01 -12.19
N ARG A 268 27.37 17.44 -12.53
CA ARG A 268 27.98 18.67 -12.00
C ARG A 268 27.98 19.77 -13.05
N GLU A 269 27.58 20.97 -12.64
CA GLU A 269 27.84 22.17 -13.42
C GLU A 269 29.33 22.55 -13.31
N VAL A 270 29.96 22.88 -14.44
CA VAL A 270 31.40 23.18 -14.50
C VAL A 270 31.69 24.38 -15.41
N ALA A 271 32.69 25.18 -15.01
CA ALA A 271 33.18 26.31 -15.80
C ALA A 271 34.70 26.24 -16.00
N LEU A 272 35.16 26.68 -17.18
CA LEU A 272 36.59 26.73 -17.49
C LEU A 272 37.32 27.78 -16.65
N LYS A 273 38.28 27.32 -15.84
CA LYS A 273 39.29 28.18 -15.20
C LYS A 273 40.24 28.79 -16.25
N PRO A 274 40.94 29.91 -15.95
CA PRO A 274 41.88 30.54 -16.88
C PRO A 274 42.90 29.57 -17.48
N ARG A 275 43.47 28.67 -16.66
CA ARG A 275 44.39 27.62 -17.14
C ARG A 275 43.74 26.69 -18.18
N GLY A 276 42.49 26.29 -17.96
CA GLY A 276 41.76 25.45 -18.91
C GLY A 276 41.45 26.17 -20.22
N ARG A 277 41.14 27.47 -20.16
CA ARG A 277 40.97 28.31 -21.36
C ARG A 277 42.25 28.37 -22.18
N ASN A 278 43.40 28.59 -21.54
CA ASN A 278 44.69 28.63 -22.23
C ASN A 278 45.02 27.31 -22.94
N ILE A 279 44.81 26.17 -22.27
CA ILE A 279 45.02 24.84 -22.86
C ILE A 279 44.10 24.62 -24.07
N ALA A 280 42.83 25.02 -23.95
CA ALA A 280 41.89 24.92 -25.07
C ALA A 280 42.30 25.81 -26.25
N SER A 281 42.77 27.03 -25.98
CA SER A 281 43.28 27.96 -27.00
C SER A 281 44.55 27.43 -27.69
N GLU A 282 45.49 26.85 -26.95
CA GLU A 282 46.67 26.20 -27.52
C GLU A 282 46.30 25.03 -28.42
N ALA A 283 45.37 24.17 -27.99
CA ALA A 283 44.88 23.04 -28.77
C ALA A 283 44.12 23.46 -30.04
N MET A 284 43.43 24.60 -30.02
CA MET A 284 42.78 25.17 -31.21
C MET A 284 43.77 25.81 -32.18
N ASN A 285 44.87 26.39 -31.68
CA ASN A 285 45.89 27.07 -32.50
C ASN A 285 46.98 26.12 -33.03
N SER A 286 47.05 24.88 -32.55
CA SER A 286 47.98 23.85 -33.04
C SER A 286 47.45 23.05 -34.24
N LYS A 287 46.48 23.59 -34.98
CA LYS A 287 45.88 22.99 -36.18
C LYS A 287 46.18 23.80 -37.43
#